data_AF-A0A1I3WUE2-F1
#
_entry.id   AF-A0A1I3WUE2-F1
#
_cell.length_a   1.000
_cell.length_b   1.000
_cell.length_c   1.000
_cell.angle_alpha   90.00
_cell.angle_beta   90.00
_cell.angle_gamma   90.00
#
_symmetry.space_group_name_H-M   'P 1'
#
loop_
_entity.id
_entity.type
_entity.pdbx_description
1 polymer ?
#
loop_
_entity_poly.entity_id
_entity_poly.type
_entity_poly.pdbx_seq_one_letter_code
_entity_poly.pdbx_strand_id
1 'polypeptide(L)'
;MSDGSDKPKFAAVLGIAVSVITILAFFGVKSFDDMLNNKDSARSKACALAVAARNVQTITVTQEEWQVNARAYADRLLTAAETTDDPELRGSLRESVYAHQDWAAALQREQNSQAELERLHEAERKWAALCKVSPPE
;
A
#
# COMPACT_ATOMS: atom_id res chain seq x y z
N MET A 1 -30.97 27.49 -20.94
CA MET A 1 -31.30 26.76 -19.71
C MET A 1 -30.06 25.93 -19.36
N SER A 2 -29.19 26.49 -18.53
CA SER A 2 -28.08 25.81 -17.83
C SER A 2 -28.63 25.38 -16.45
N ASP A 3 -28.20 24.35 -15.74
CA ASP A 3 -26.86 23.80 -15.56
C ASP A 3 -26.93 22.30 -15.22
N GLY A 4 -26.04 21.50 -15.79
CA GLY A 4 -25.75 20.13 -15.36
C GLY A 4 -24.84 20.16 -14.14
N SER A 5 -25.34 19.66 -13.01
CA SER A 5 -24.59 19.57 -11.75
C SER A 5 -24.06 18.16 -11.54
N ASP A 6 -23.00 17.81 -12.28
CA ASP A 6 -22.22 16.58 -12.08
C ASP A 6 -21.08 16.81 -11.09
N LYS A 7 -21.37 16.85 -9.78
CA LYS A 7 -20.32 16.72 -8.74
C LYS A 7 -20.84 16.01 -7.48
N PRO A 8 -20.48 14.72 -7.31
CA PRO A 8 -19.99 14.31 -5.99
C PRO A 8 -18.83 13.29 -6.05
N LYS A 9 -17.99 13.28 -7.10
CA LYS A 9 -16.83 12.35 -7.18
C LYS A 9 -15.46 12.98 -6.92
N PHE A 10 -15.34 14.31 -6.98
CA PHE A 10 -14.05 14.99 -6.82
C PHE A 10 -13.61 15.16 -5.35
N ALA A 11 -14.55 15.23 -4.41
CA ALA A 11 -14.21 15.46 -3.00
C ALA A 11 -13.53 14.24 -2.33
N ALA A 12 -13.92 13.01 -2.69
CA ALA A 12 -13.32 11.80 -2.14
C ALA A 12 -11.88 11.58 -2.61
N VAL A 13 -11.56 11.96 -3.86
CA VAL A 13 -10.21 11.85 -4.43
C VAL A 13 -9.27 12.90 -3.83
N LEU A 14 -9.77 14.11 -3.57
CA LEU A 14 -9.02 15.17 -2.89
C LEU A 14 -8.71 14.82 -1.42
N GLY A 15 -9.66 14.19 -0.69
CA GLY A 15 -9.45 13.80 0.70
C GLY A 15 -8.34 12.76 0.90
N ILE A 16 -8.21 11.81 -0.04
CA ILE A 16 -7.15 10.78 -0.01
C ILE A 16 -5.80 11.37 -0.41
N ALA A 17 -5.77 12.32 -1.36
CA ALA A 17 -4.53 12.99 -1.75
C ALA A 17 -3.93 13.82 -0.60
N VAL A 18 -4.76 14.52 0.18
CA VAL A 18 -4.30 15.40 1.27
C VAL A 18 -3.71 14.60 2.45
N SER A 19 -4.27 13.43 2.78
CA SER A 19 -3.74 12.59 3.88
C SER A 19 -2.38 11.96 3.53
N VAL A 20 -2.18 11.57 2.26
CA VAL A 20 -0.88 11.11 1.76
C VAL A 20 0.16 12.25 1.81
N ILE A 21 -0.24 13.48 1.49
CA ILE A 21 0.65 14.66 1.57
C ILE A 21 1.11 14.95 3.01
N THR A 22 0.25 14.72 4.01
CA THR A 22 0.64 14.97 5.41
C THR A 22 1.68 13.95 5.92
N ILE A 23 1.58 12.70 5.45
CA ILE A 23 2.55 11.64 5.75
C ILE A 23 3.87 11.90 4.99
N LEU A 24 3.81 12.39 3.74
CA LEU A 24 4.98 12.74 2.94
C LEU A 24 5.77 13.93 3.52
N ALA A 25 5.09 14.89 4.15
CA ALA A 25 5.74 16.01 4.82
C ALA A 25 6.58 15.58 6.04
N PHE A 26 6.23 14.47 6.70
CA PHE A 26 6.98 13.94 7.84
C PHE A 26 8.35 13.35 7.44
N PHE A 27 8.53 13.01 6.16
CA PHE A 27 9.76 12.40 5.61
C PHE A 27 10.62 13.39 4.78
N GLY A 28 10.31 14.69 4.80
CA GLY A 28 11.19 15.72 4.20
C GLY A 28 11.06 15.92 2.68
N VAL A 29 9.99 15.43 2.05
CA VAL A 29 9.70 15.72 0.63
C VAL A 29 9.19 17.15 0.51
N LYS A 30 10.02 18.06 -0.02
CA LYS A 30 9.83 19.51 0.09
C LYS A 30 8.90 20.12 -0.98
N SER A 31 8.54 19.42 -2.06
CA SER A 31 7.56 19.89 -3.03
C SER A 31 6.97 18.76 -3.90
N PHE A 32 5.72 18.94 -4.32
CA PHE A 32 5.03 18.07 -5.29
C PHE A 32 5.58 18.25 -6.72
N ASP A 33 6.21 19.41 -7.00
CA ASP A 33 6.77 19.75 -8.30
C ASP A 33 8.01 18.91 -8.68
N ASP A 34 8.81 18.47 -7.70
CA ASP A 34 9.92 17.54 -7.95
C ASP A 34 9.43 16.13 -8.33
N MET A 35 8.17 15.80 -7.99
CA MET A 35 7.54 14.51 -8.23
C MET A 35 6.88 14.40 -9.62
N LEU A 36 6.74 15.47 -10.40
CA LEU A 36 6.11 15.38 -11.73
C LEU A 36 7.11 15.23 -12.88
N ASN A 37 8.41 15.40 -12.63
CA ASN A 37 9.42 15.56 -13.69
C ASN A 37 10.26 14.31 -14.04
N ASN A 38 10.00 13.12 -13.52
CA ASN A 38 10.81 11.95 -13.88
C ASN A 38 10.08 10.62 -13.74
N LYS A 39 10.43 9.62 -14.57
CA LYS A 39 9.96 8.22 -14.44
C LYS A 39 10.21 7.62 -13.04
N ASP A 40 11.13 8.21 -12.27
CA ASP A 40 11.33 7.92 -10.84
C ASP A 40 10.14 8.29 -9.95
N SER A 41 9.22 9.14 -10.40
CA SER A 41 8.07 9.56 -9.61
C SER A 41 7.02 8.48 -9.43
N ALA A 42 6.79 7.67 -10.47
CA ALA A 42 5.84 6.55 -10.43
C ALA A 42 6.34 5.48 -9.45
N ARG A 43 7.64 5.15 -9.50
CA ARG A 43 8.30 4.24 -8.55
C ARG A 43 8.28 4.81 -7.13
N SER A 44 8.67 6.07 -6.95
CA SER A 44 8.67 6.75 -5.65
C SER A 44 7.26 6.80 -5.03
N LYS A 45 6.25 7.14 -5.83
CA LYS A 45 4.84 7.15 -5.42
C LYS A 45 4.35 5.75 -5.04
N ALA A 46 4.68 4.73 -5.81
CA ALA A 46 4.36 3.34 -5.47
C ALA A 46 5.00 2.93 -4.14
N CYS A 47 6.28 3.27 -3.92
CA CYS A 47 6.96 3.00 -2.66
C CYS A 47 6.31 3.72 -1.47
N ALA A 48 5.92 4.99 -1.63
CA ALA A 48 5.20 5.73 -0.59
C ALA A 48 3.84 5.09 -0.25
N LEU A 49 3.10 4.62 -1.27
CA LEU A 49 1.84 3.90 -1.08
C LEU A 49 2.03 2.56 -0.36
N ALA A 50 3.07 1.80 -0.70
CA ALA A 50 3.39 0.53 -0.06
C ALA A 50 3.76 0.71 1.42
N VAL A 51 4.56 1.74 1.75
CA VAL A 51 4.87 2.09 3.14
C VAL A 51 3.60 2.49 3.90
N ALA A 52 2.72 3.28 3.30
CA ALA A 52 1.44 3.68 3.90
C ALA A 52 0.48 2.49 4.12
N ALA A 53 0.60 1.41 3.33
CA ALA A 53 -0.15 0.18 3.54
C ALA A 53 0.29 -0.52 4.83
N ARG A 54 1.60 -0.62 5.06
CA ARG A 54 2.19 -1.29 6.24
C ARG A 54 1.74 -0.67 7.57
N ASN A 55 1.57 0.65 7.62
CA ASN A 55 1.09 1.34 8.82
C ASN A 55 -0.36 0.98 9.23
N VAL A 56 -1.11 0.24 8.41
CA VAL A 56 -2.46 -0.25 8.73
C VAL A 56 -2.43 -1.56 9.52
N GLN A 57 -1.37 -2.36 9.37
CA GLN A 57 -1.27 -3.67 10.03
C GLN A 57 -0.97 -3.58 11.54
N THR A 58 -0.49 -2.44 12.03
CA THR A 58 -0.09 -2.27 13.45
C THR A 58 -1.26 -2.03 14.40
N ILE A 59 -2.49 -1.98 13.90
CA ILE A 59 -3.68 -1.72 14.71
C ILE A 59 -4.36 -3.06 15.02
N THR A 60 -4.01 -3.62 16.18
CA THR A 60 -4.64 -4.83 16.73
C THR A 60 -6.08 -4.54 17.11
N VAL A 61 -7.01 -5.16 16.42
CA VAL A 61 -8.42 -5.12 16.78
C VAL A 61 -9.03 -6.46 16.36
N THR A 62 -10.24 -6.76 16.83
CA THR A 62 -10.91 -8.07 16.82
C THR A 62 -10.81 -8.84 15.48
N GLN A 63 -11.14 -10.14 15.46
CA GLN A 63 -11.06 -10.99 14.25
C GLN A 63 -11.74 -10.34 13.02
N GLU A 64 -12.86 -9.63 13.22
CA GLU A 64 -13.57 -8.89 12.18
C GLU A 64 -12.77 -7.69 11.65
N GLU A 65 -12.23 -6.87 12.55
CA GLU A 65 -11.41 -5.70 12.22
C GLU A 65 -10.09 -6.10 11.54
N TRP A 66 -9.55 -7.26 11.91
CA TRP A 66 -8.39 -7.82 11.25
C TRP A 66 -8.67 -8.22 9.79
N GLN A 67 -9.85 -8.77 9.47
CA GLN A 67 -10.22 -9.07 8.07
C GLN A 67 -10.35 -7.79 7.24
N VAL A 68 -10.91 -6.73 7.83
CA VAL A 68 -11.00 -5.41 7.20
C VAL A 68 -9.60 -4.84 6.96
N ASN A 69 -8.70 -4.96 7.94
CA ASN A 69 -7.31 -4.49 7.83
C ASN A 69 -6.51 -5.28 6.78
N ALA A 70 -6.71 -6.60 6.69
CA ALA A 70 -6.06 -7.44 5.69
C ALA A 70 -6.49 -7.07 4.26
N ARG A 71 -7.79 -6.81 4.04
CA ARG A 71 -8.29 -6.32 2.75
C ARG A 71 -7.76 -4.94 2.43
N ALA A 72 -7.80 -4.01 3.39
CA ALA A 72 -7.30 -2.65 3.22
C ALA A 72 -5.78 -2.62 2.90
N TYR A 73 -5.00 -3.51 3.51
CA TYR A 73 -3.58 -3.69 3.20
C TYR A 73 -3.38 -4.16 1.75
N ALA A 74 -4.07 -5.22 1.36
CA ALA A 74 -4.00 -5.78 0.01
C ALA A 74 -4.38 -4.75 -1.07
N ASP A 75 -5.48 -4.01 -0.89
CA ASP A 75 -5.94 -3.01 -1.85
C ASP A 75 -4.93 -1.86 -2.03
N ARG A 76 -4.28 -1.43 -0.93
CA ARG A 76 -3.26 -0.36 -0.98
C ARG A 76 -1.98 -0.82 -1.67
N LEU A 77 -1.52 -2.05 -1.42
CA LEU A 77 -0.38 -2.62 -2.16
C LEU A 77 -0.70 -2.85 -3.63
N LEU A 78 -1.93 -3.26 -3.97
CA LEU A 78 -2.34 -3.40 -5.35
C LEU A 78 -2.34 -2.04 -6.07
N THR A 79 -2.85 -1.00 -5.41
CA THR A 79 -2.78 0.38 -5.91
C THR A 79 -1.34 0.84 -6.12
N ALA A 80 -0.43 0.50 -5.21
CA ALA A 80 1.00 0.78 -5.36
C ALA A 80 1.58 0.07 -6.60
N ALA A 81 1.22 -1.21 -6.81
CA ALA A 81 1.67 -1.99 -7.95
C ALA A 81 1.19 -1.42 -9.28
N GLU A 82 -0.05 -0.93 -9.34
CA GLU A 82 -0.63 -0.28 -10.52
C GLU A 82 -0.03 1.10 -10.81
N THR A 83 0.55 1.74 -9.79
CA THR A 83 1.13 3.09 -9.91
C THR A 83 2.55 3.07 -10.49
N THR A 84 3.27 1.95 -10.44
CA THR A 84 4.65 1.86 -10.95
C THR A 84 4.73 1.18 -12.31
N ASP A 85 5.58 1.71 -13.18
CA ASP A 85 5.98 1.09 -14.46
C ASP A 85 7.12 0.08 -14.32
N ASP A 86 7.72 -0.01 -13.13
CA ASP A 86 8.80 -0.94 -12.86
C ASP A 86 8.26 -2.37 -12.71
N PRO A 87 8.61 -3.30 -13.60
CA PRO A 87 8.06 -4.65 -13.58
C PRO A 87 8.50 -5.45 -12.36
N GLU A 88 9.69 -5.19 -11.83
CA GLU A 88 10.24 -5.88 -10.67
C GLU A 88 9.51 -5.42 -9.40
N LEU A 89 9.36 -4.10 -9.22
CA LEU A 89 8.60 -3.56 -8.08
C LEU A 89 7.12 -3.96 -8.16
N ARG A 90 6.50 -3.85 -9.34
CA ARG A 90 5.10 -4.27 -9.55
C ARG A 90 4.91 -5.75 -9.20
N GLY A 91 5.82 -6.61 -9.65
CA GLY A 91 5.78 -8.04 -9.36
C GLY A 91 5.91 -8.31 -7.86
N SER A 92 6.88 -7.69 -7.20
CA SER A 92 7.11 -7.87 -5.77
C SER A 92 5.95 -7.36 -4.89
N LEU A 93 5.33 -6.23 -5.26
CA LEU A 93 4.15 -5.72 -4.55
C LEU A 93 2.95 -6.68 -4.69
N ARG A 94 2.72 -7.23 -5.89
CA ARG A 94 1.66 -8.24 -6.11
C ARG A 94 1.94 -9.53 -5.34
N GLU A 95 3.19 -9.99 -5.30
CA GLU A 95 3.58 -11.15 -4.49
C GLU A 95 3.23 -10.95 -3.02
N SER A 96 3.50 -9.75 -2.48
CA SER A 96 3.16 -9.39 -1.10
C SER A 96 1.65 -9.36 -0.85
N VAL A 97 0.84 -8.94 -1.84
CA VAL A 97 -0.63 -9.02 -1.77
C VAL A 97 -1.08 -10.47 -1.62
N TYR A 98 -0.60 -11.38 -2.48
CA TYR A 98 -1.00 -12.78 -2.45
C TYR A 98 -0.54 -13.49 -1.17
N ALA A 99 0.71 -13.25 -0.74
CA ALA A 99 1.23 -13.84 0.49
C ALA A 99 0.43 -13.39 1.71
N HIS A 100 0.01 -12.12 1.76
CA HIS A 100 -0.82 -11.63 2.85
C HIS A 100 -2.23 -12.22 2.81
N GLN A 101 -2.83 -12.41 1.63
CA GLN A 101 -4.13 -13.07 1.49
C GLN A 101 -4.08 -14.53 1.93
N ASP A 102 -3.02 -15.25 1.57
CA ASP A 102 -2.80 -16.65 1.96
C ASP A 102 -2.63 -16.79 3.48
N TRP A 103 -1.75 -15.96 4.08
CA TRP A 103 -1.59 -15.89 5.53
C TRP A 103 -2.90 -15.54 6.22
N ALA A 104 -3.65 -14.60 5.63
CA ALA A 104 -4.91 -14.19 6.21
C ALA A 104 -5.96 -15.33 6.17
N ALA A 105 -6.03 -16.06 5.07
CA ALA A 105 -6.91 -17.22 4.95
C ALA A 105 -6.49 -18.35 5.91
N ALA A 106 -5.19 -18.56 6.13
CA ALA A 106 -4.69 -19.56 7.08
C ALA A 106 -5.11 -19.25 8.53
N LEU A 107 -5.01 -17.99 8.94
CA LEU A 107 -5.46 -17.54 10.26
C LEU A 107 -6.98 -17.67 10.45
N GLN A 108 -7.79 -17.39 9.41
CA GLN A 108 -9.24 -17.61 9.46
C GLN A 108 -9.62 -19.08 9.65
N ARG A 109 -8.80 -20.00 9.14
CA ARG A 109 -8.99 -21.45 9.29
C ARG A 109 -8.45 -22.00 10.62
N GLU A 110 -7.95 -21.14 11.51
CA GLU A 110 -7.28 -21.52 12.76
C GLU A 110 -6.12 -22.52 12.54
N GLN A 111 -5.47 -22.44 11.37
CA GLN A 111 -4.35 -23.30 11.00
C GLN A 111 -3.04 -22.72 11.53
N ASN A 112 -2.04 -23.59 11.74
CA ASN A 112 -0.67 -23.12 11.91
C ASN A 112 -0.26 -22.34 10.65
N SER A 113 -0.11 -21.03 10.79
CA SER A 113 0.15 -20.08 9.71
C SER A 113 1.61 -19.66 9.63
N GLN A 114 2.52 -20.40 10.29
CA GLN A 114 3.93 -20.02 10.38
C GLN A 114 4.63 -20.03 9.03
N ALA A 115 4.35 -21.01 8.17
CA ALA A 115 4.91 -21.05 6.81
C ALA A 115 4.40 -19.89 5.94
N GLU A 116 3.11 -19.56 6.04
CA GLU A 116 2.51 -18.42 5.34
C GLU A 116 3.03 -17.08 5.87
N LEU A 117 3.28 -16.98 7.19
CA LEU A 117 3.87 -15.80 7.80
C LEU A 117 5.31 -15.58 7.33
N GLU A 118 6.11 -16.65 7.27
CA GLU A 118 7.48 -16.59 6.73
C GLU A 118 7.48 -16.13 5.26
N ARG A 119 6.53 -16.66 4.46
CA ARG A 119 6.35 -16.26 3.06
C ARG A 119 5.90 -14.80 2.93
N LEU A 120 5.00 -14.34 3.79
CA LEU A 120 4.59 -12.93 3.85
C LEU A 120 5.80 -12.04 4.15
N HIS A 121 6.58 -12.34 5.18
CA HIS A 121 7.76 -11.57 5.52
C HIS A 121 8.80 -11.57 4.39
N GLU A 122 8.97 -12.69 3.68
CA GLU A 122 9.86 -12.75 2.51
C GLU A 122 9.38 -11.83 1.38
N ALA A 123 8.08 -11.89 1.05
CA ALA A 123 7.49 -11.03 0.03
C ALA A 123 7.58 -9.54 0.40
N GLU A 124 7.41 -9.21 1.69
CA GLU A 124 7.54 -7.84 2.20
C GLU A 124 8.98 -7.33 2.14
N ARG A 125 9.96 -8.17 2.49
CA ARG A 125 11.38 -7.82 2.37
C ARG A 125 11.79 -7.48 0.93
N LYS A 126 11.24 -8.18 -0.07
CA LYS A 126 11.56 -7.95 -1.49
C LYS A 126 11.18 -6.53 -1.93
N TRP A 127 9.93 -6.11 -1.72
CA TRP A 127 9.52 -4.77 -2.15
C TRP A 127 10.13 -3.69 -1.25
N ALA A 128 10.33 -3.96 0.05
CA ALA A 128 10.99 -3.05 0.96
C ALA A 128 12.43 -2.75 0.53
N ALA A 129 13.18 -3.76 0.09
CA ALA A 129 14.53 -3.60 -0.45
C ALA A 129 14.54 -2.74 -1.73
N LEU A 130 13.60 -3.00 -2.65
CA LEU A 130 13.44 -2.21 -3.88
C LEU A 130 13.11 -0.74 -3.56
N CYS A 131 12.28 -0.50 -2.54
CA CYS A 131 11.91 0.83 -2.08
C CYS A 131 12.93 1.46 -1.12
N LYS A 132 14.02 0.76 -0.78
CA LYS A 132 15.06 1.20 0.17
C LYS A 132 14.49 1.61 1.54
N VAL A 133 13.50 0.85 2.02
CA VAL A 133 12.90 1.03 3.34
C VAL A 133 13.24 -0.15 4.24
N SER A 134 13.36 0.11 5.55
CA SER A 134 13.67 -0.95 6.52
C SER A 134 12.60 -2.04 6.49
N PRO A 135 13.00 -3.33 6.48
CA PRO A 135 12.06 -4.43 6.51
C PRO A 135 11.24 -4.45 7.82
N PRO A 136 10.12 -5.19 7.87
CA PRO A 136 9.47 -5.51 9.14
C PRO A 136 10.40 -6.27 10.08
N GLU A 137 10.45 -5.81 11.33
CA GLU A 137 11.07 -6.51 12.47
C GLU A 137 10.19 -7.66 12.94
#